data_AF-A0A7J3SMB5-F1
#
_entry.id   AF-A0A7J3SMB5-F1
#
_cell.length_a   1.000
_cell.length_b   1.000
_cell.length_c   1.000
_cell.angle_alpha   90.00
_cell.angle_beta   90.00
_cell.angle_gamma   90.00
#
_symmetry.space_group_name_H-M   'P 1'
#
loop_
_entity.id
_entity.type
_entity.pdbx_description
1 polymer ?
#
loop_
_entity_poly.entity_id
_entity_poly.type
_entity_poly.pdbx_seq_one_letter_code
_entity_poly.pdbx_strand_id
1 'polypeptide(L)'
;MNLYTLRAKYQKQLQELELKIASIETRVSQLKKFAVEAADPIMKETQEKELKEEKSYLEELKQKRTLFKFYLDKIQLFLEIEGKFRQGLIPTSVYEAELKSLKQIFPDIQIENAPVVEPEALKLNFGLEDLGGE
;
A
#
# COMPACT_ATOMS: atom_id res chain seq x y z
N MET A 1 -2.50 13.96 -6.82
CA MET A 1 -1.22 13.24 -6.60
C MET A 1 -1.29 11.91 -7.35
N ASN A 2 -0.25 11.49 -8.08
CA ASN A 2 -0.26 10.23 -8.83
C ASN A 2 0.11 9.00 -7.98
N LEU A 3 -0.18 7.79 -8.48
CA LEU A 3 0.02 6.53 -7.75
C LEU A 3 1.47 6.23 -7.41
N TYR A 4 2.41 6.53 -8.32
CA TYR A 4 3.84 6.33 -8.07
C TYR A 4 4.32 7.21 -6.92
N THR A 5 3.86 8.47 -6.86
CA THR A 5 4.17 9.41 -5.77
C THR A 5 3.54 8.96 -4.46
N LEU A 6 2.27 8.51 -4.49
CA LEU A 6 1.60 7.99 -3.30
C LEU A 6 2.30 6.73 -2.76
N ARG A 7 2.71 5.81 -3.65
CA ARG A 7 3.49 4.62 -3.31
C ARG A 7 4.80 5.00 -2.63
N ALA A 8 5.57 5.90 -3.23
CA ALA A 8 6.84 6.35 -2.68
C ALA A 8 6.64 7.00 -1.29
N LYS A 9 5.60 7.81 -1.13
CA LYS A 9 5.24 8.42 0.16
C LYS A 9 4.98 7.36 1.23
N TYR A 10 4.12 6.38 0.96
CA TYR A 10 3.81 5.33 1.95
C TYR A 10 4.98 4.38 2.19
N GLN A 11 5.83 4.12 1.19
CA GLN A 11 7.06 3.35 1.40
C GLN A 11 8.00 4.08 2.37
N LYS A 12 8.20 5.39 2.18
CA LYS A 12 9.01 6.19 3.09
C LYS A 12 8.41 6.21 4.51
N GLN A 13 7.11 6.44 4.63
CA GLN A 13 6.43 6.42 5.94
C GLN A 13 6.52 5.06 6.63
N LEU A 14 6.43 3.97 5.87
CA LEU A 14 6.59 2.62 6.39
C LEU A 14 8.02 2.38 6.91
N GLN A 15 9.04 2.78 6.14
CA GLN A 15 10.44 2.67 6.57
C GLN A 15 10.72 3.47 7.84
N GLU A 16 10.26 4.73 7.90
CA GLU A 16 10.40 5.56 9.10
C GLU A 16 9.69 4.94 10.30
N LEU A 17 8.51 4.35 10.09
CA LEU A 17 7.75 3.68 11.13
C LEU A 17 8.44 2.39 11.62
N GLU A 18 9.01 1.60 10.72
CA GLU A 18 9.77 0.39 11.07
C GLU A 18 11.02 0.72 11.90
N LEU A 19 11.72 1.82 11.57
CA LEU A 19 12.83 2.32 12.39
C LEU A 19 12.37 2.76 13.79
N LYS A 20 11.24 3.46 13.89
CA LYS A 20 10.66 3.86 15.19
C LYS A 20 10.26 2.64 16.02
N ILE A 21 9.64 1.63 15.41
CA ILE A 21 9.28 0.37 16.07
C ILE A 21 10.52 -0.30 16.62
N ALA A 22 11.58 -0.47 15.82
CA ALA A 22 12.82 -1.11 16.27
C ALA A 22 13.48 -0.36 17.44
N SER A 23 13.45 0.98 17.42
CA SER A 23 13.94 1.82 18.52
C SER A 23 13.13 1.60 19.81
N ILE A 24 11.81 1.58 19.72
CA ILE A 24 10.94 1.36 20.89
C ILE A 24 11.04 -0.08 21.40
N GLU A 25 11.15 -1.08 20.53
CA GLU A 25 11.39 -2.47 20.93
C GLU A 25 12.70 -2.61 21.72
N THR A 26 13.74 -1.86 21.32
CA THR A 26 15.00 -1.79 22.06
C THR A 26 14.79 -1.16 23.45
N ARG A 27 14.08 -0.03 23.54
CA ARG A 27 13.75 0.64 24.82
C ARG A 27 12.92 -0.26 25.74
N VAL A 28 11.90 -0.94 25.21
CA VAL A 28 11.09 -1.92 25.93
C VAL A 28 11.95 -3.07 26.48
N SER A 29 12.93 -3.54 25.70
CA SER A 29 13.86 -4.59 26.16
C SER A 29 14.77 -4.10 27.28
N GLN A 30 15.28 -2.87 27.19
CA GLN A 30 16.10 -2.23 28.23
C GLN A 30 15.30 -2.03 29.53
N LEU A 31 14.10 -1.44 29.44
CA LEU A 31 13.21 -1.24 30.59
C LEU A 31 12.86 -2.56 31.29
N LYS A 32 12.63 -3.64 30.52
CA LYS A 32 12.41 -4.97 31.10
C LYS A 32 13.60 -5.47 31.92
N LYS A 33 14.84 -5.24 31.46
CA LYS A 33 16.03 -5.66 32.19
C LYS A 33 16.18 -4.86 33.49
N PHE A 34 16.03 -3.53 33.41
CA PHE A 34 16.15 -2.67 34.59
C PHE A 34 15.08 -2.97 35.64
N ALA A 35 13.82 -3.23 35.25
CA ALA A 35 12.75 -3.55 36.19
C ALA A 35 13.00 -4.86 36.96
N VAL A 36 13.76 -5.79 36.38
CA VAL A 36 14.17 -7.05 37.02
C VAL A 36 15.34 -6.81 38.00
N GLU A 37 16.24 -5.89 37.68
CA GLU A 37 17.45 -5.59 38.46
C GLU A 37 17.25 -4.51 39.55
N ALA A 38 16.13 -3.76 39.50
CA ALA A 38 15.82 -2.71 40.46
C ALA A 38 15.55 -3.29 41.86
N ALA A 39 16.46 -3.03 42.80
CA ALA A 39 16.31 -3.37 44.22
C ALA A 39 15.34 -2.43 44.96
N ASP A 40 15.17 -1.20 44.47
CA ASP A 40 14.27 -0.20 45.05
C ASP A 40 12.83 -0.39 44.50
N PRO A 41 11.84 -0.66 45.36
CA PRO A 41 10.44 -0.87 44.94
C PRO A 41 9.81 0.34 44.26
N ILE A 42 10.23 1.58 44.56
CA ILE A 42 9.70 2.80 43.96
C ILE A 42 10.23 2.97 42.53
N MET A 43 11.53 2.73 42.31
CA MET A 43 12.10 2.69 40.96
C MET A 43 11.48 1.58 40.12
N LYS A 44 11.26 0.41 40.72
CA LYS A 44 10.62 -0.72 40.04
C LYS A 44 9.21 -0.38 39.56
N GLU A 45 8.38 0.21 40.42
CA GLU A 45 7.01 0.63 40.05
C GLU A 45 7.02 1.67 38.91
N THR A 46 7.95 2.63 38.97
CA THR A 46 8.11 3.65 37.92
C THR A 46 8.47 3.01 36.57
N GLN A 47 9.44 2.09 36.56
CA GLN A 47 9.86 1.37 35.35
C GLN A 47 8.77 0.45 34.80
N GLU A 48 7.97 -0.19 35.66
CA GLU A 48 6.84 -1.02 35.24
C GLU A 48 5.74 -0.19 34.56
N LYS A 49 5.48 1.03 35.06
CA LYS A 49 4.54 1.97 34.45
C LYS A 49 5.03 2.43 33.07
N GLU A 50 6.27 2.90 32.97
CA GLU A 50 6.89 3.29 31.69
C GLU A 50 6.89 2.13 30.68
N LEU A 51 7.22 0.92 31.13
CA LEU A 51 7.18 -0.28 30.30
C LEU A 51 5.78 -0.57 29.74
N LYS A 52 4.73 -0.33 30.52
CA LYS A 52 3.34 -0.51 30.09
C LYS A 52 2.96 0.53 29.03
N GLU A 53 3.34 1.78 29.24
CA GLU A 53 3.09 2.88 28.29
C GLU A 53 3.82 2.64 26.96
N GLU A 54 5.11 2.30 27.00
CA GLU A 54 5.91 2.00 25.80
C GLU A 54 5.38 0.78 25.04
N LYS A 55 4.91 -0.27 25.74
CA LYS A 55 4.26 -1.42 25.09
C LYS A 55 2.95 -1.04 24.40
N SER A 56 2.13 -0.21 25.05
CA SER A 56 0.87 0.26 24.45
C SER A 56 1.15 1.06 23.18
N TYR A 57 2.11 1.99 23.24
CA TYR A 57 2.51 2.78 22.10
C TYR A 57 3.10 1.92 20.97
N LEU A 58 3.93 0.92 21.31
CA LEU A 58 4.46 -0.04 20.34
C LEU A 58 3.35 -0.78 19.57
N GLU A 59 2.30 -1.21 20.25
CA GLU A 59 1.17 -1.89 19.59
C GLU A 59 0.42 -0.95 18.63
N GLU A 60 0.22 0.32 19.01
CA GLU A 60 -0.34 1.33 18.09
C GLU A 60 0.52 1.52 16.84
N LEU A 61 1.85 1.57 16.99
CA LEU A 61 2.78 1.68 15.86
C LEU A 61 2.73 0.44 14.97
N LYS A 62 2.63 -0.76 15.55
CA LYS A 62 2.48 -2.00 14.77
C LYS A 62 1.17 -2.03 13.98
N GLN A 63 0.07 -1.53 14.55
CA GLN A 63 -1.20 -1.39 13.83
C GLN A 63 -1.06 -0.42 12.65
N LYS A 64 -0.43 0.74 12.85
CA LYS A 64 -0.11 1.69 11.77
C LYS A 64 0.77 1.06 10.68
N ARG A 65 1.73 0.22 11.05
CA ARG A 65 2.59 -0.51 10.09
C ARG A 65 1.77 -1.45 9.22
N THR A 66 0.85 -2.21 9.81
CA THR A 66 -0.06 -3.08 9.08
C THR A 66 -0.92 -2.28 8.10
N LEU A 67 -1.42 -1.13 8.51
CA LEU A 67 -2.21 -0.25 7.65
C LEU A 67 -1.40 0.26 6.44
N PHE A 68 -0.17 0.73 6.65
CA PHE A 68 0.68 1.18 5.55
C PHE A 68 1.05 0.05 4.58
N LYS A 69 1.32 -1.17 5.09
CA LYS A 69 1.53 -2.35 4.24
C LYS A 69 0.30 -2.63 3.37
N PHE A 70 -0.87 -2.64 3.97
CA PHE A 70 -2.14 -2.78 3.24
C PHE A 70 -2.31 -1.72 2.15
N TYR A 71 -2.02 -0.45 2.43
CA TYR A 71 -2.08 0.62 1.43
C TYR A 71 -1.13 0.40 0.26
N LEU A 72 0.11 -0.01 0.55
CA LEU A 72 1.11 -0.30 -0.48
C LEU A 72 0.70 -1.49 -1.35
N ASP A 73 0.14 -2.53 -0.75
CA ASP A 73 -0.37 -3.70 -1.49
C ASP A 73 -1.51 -3.31 -2.42
N LYS A 74 -2.43 -2.45 -1.96
CA LYS A 74 -3.54 -1.94 -2.80
C LYS A 74 -3.04 -1.09 -3.97
N ILE A 75 -2.05 -0.24 -3.75
CA ILE A 75 -1.46 0.57 -4.83
C ILE A 75 -0.75 -0.34 -5.83
N GLN A 76 0.04 -1.31 -5.36
CA GLN A 76 0.76 -2.25 -6.22
C GLN A 76 -0.20 -3.08 -7.08
N LEU A 77 -1.25 -3.64 -6.48
CA LEU A 77 -2.29 -4.38 -7.20
C LEU A 77 -2.93 -3.53 -8.30
N PHE A 78 -3.28 -2.28 -8.00
CA PHE A 78 -3.88 -1.42 -9.00
C PHE A 78 -2.91 -1.06 -10.13
N LEU A 79 -1.62 -0.84 -9.85
CA LEU A 79 -0.61 -0.60 -10.88
C LEU A 79 -0.48 -1.80 -11.84
N GLU A 80 -0.62 -3.04 -11.33
CA GLU A 80 -0.64 -4.24 -12.18
C GLU A 80 -1.89 -4.32 -13.05
N ILE A 81 -3.04 -3.96 -12.50
CA ILE A 81 -4.32 -3.88 -13.23
C ILE A 81 -4.23 -2.82 -14.32
N GLU A 82 -3.70 -1.63 -14.01
CA GLU A 82 -3.45 -0.57 -14.97
C GLU A 82 -2.50 -1.01 -16.09
N GLY A 83 -1.43 -1.74 -15.76
CA GLY A 83 -0.53 -2.34 -16.73
C GLY A 83 -1.22 -3.31 -17.68
N LYS A 84 -2.07 -4.21 -17.15
CA LYS A 84 -2.89 -5.14 -17.96
C LYS A 84 -3.91 -4.41 -18.82
N PHE A 85 -4.54 -3.35 -18.30
CA PHE A 85 -5.50 -2.55 -19.06
C PHE A 85 -4.83 -1.86 -20.25
N ARG A 86 -3.66 -1.26 -20.03
CA ARG A 86 -2.85 -0.62 -21.11
C ARG A 86 -2.41 -1.61 -22.19
N GLN A 87 -2.27 -2.88 -21.85
CA GLN A 87 -1.96 -3.97 -22.80
C GLN A 87 -3.21 -4.55 -23.48
N GLY A 88 -4.41 -4.04 -23.18
CA GLY A 88 -5.68 -4.57 -23.70
C GLY A 88 -6.06 -5.94 -23.13
N LEU A 89 -5.42 -6.37 -22.03
CA LEU A 89 -5.61 -7.70 -21.44
C LEU A 89 -6.81 -7.80 -20.50
N ILE A 90 -7.38 -6.66 -20.09
CA ILE A 90 -8.58 -6.62 -19.26
C ILE A 90 -9.61 -5.62 -19.83
N PRO A 91 -10.91 -5.90 -19.67
CA PRO A 91 -11.96 -4.98 -20.10
C PRO A 91 -11.94 -3.65 -19.33
N THR A 92 -12.39 -2.58 -19.97
CA THR A 92 -12.57 -1.25 -19.35
C THR A 92 -13.45 -1.30 -18.10
N SER A 93 -14.51 -2.11 -18.10
CA SER A 93 -15.41 -2.25 -16.94
C SER A 93 -14.72 -2.80 -15.70
N VAL A 94 -13.77 -3.71 -15.87
CA VAL A 94 -12.94 -4.24 -14.76
C VAL A 94 -12.02 -3.15 -14.25
N TYR A 95 -11.34 -2.44 -15.14
CA TYR A 95 -10.46 -1.33 -14.78
C TYR A 95 -11.21 -0.22 -14.02
N GLU A 96 -12.40 0.17 -14.47
CA GLU A 96 -13.23 1.19 -13.81
C GLU A 96 -13.72 0.76 -12.42
N ALA A 97 -14.11 -0.50 -12.25
CA ALA A 97 -14.53 -1.04 -10.95
C ALA A 97 -13.37 -1.01 -9.93
N GLU A 98 -12.18 -1.38 -10.38
CA GLU A 98 -10.97 -1.36 -9.56
C GLU A 98 -10.52 0.08 -9.26
N LEU A 99 -10.65 0.99 -10.22
CA LEU A 99 -10.37 2.42 -10.03
C LEU A 99 -11.32 3.04 -9.01
N LYS A 100 -12.61 2.68 -9.07
CA LYS A 100 -13.60 3.12 -8.09
C LYS A 100 -13.25 2.61 -6.68
N SER A 101 -12.86 1.35 -6.57
CA SER A 101 -12.43 0.75 -5.29
C SER A 101 -11.16 1.42 -4.75
N LEU A 102 -10.19 1.74 -5.61
CA LEU A 102 -8.99 2.47 -5.23
C LEU A 102 -9.31 3.87 -4.71
N LYS A 103 -10.22 4.60 -5.38
CA LYS A 103 -10.65 5.95 -4.98
C LYS A 103 -11.41 5.99 -3.66
N GLN A 104 -12.06 4.90 -3.25
CA GLN A 104 -12.66 4.82 -1.90
C GLN A 104 -11.61 4.84 -0.80
N ILE A 105 -10.41 4.31 -1.08
CA ILE A 105 -9.29 4.28 -0.14
C ILE A 105 -8.45 5.57 -0.27
N PHE A 106 -8.26 6.04 -1.50
CA PHE A 106 -7.43 7.20 -1.83
C PHE A 106 -8.23 8.21 -2.68
N PRO A 107 -9.08 9.05 -2.07
CA PRO A 107 -10.03 9.91 -2.81
C PRO A 107 -9.33 10.95 -3.69
N ASP A 108 -8.16 11.45 -3.28
CA ASP A 108 -7.42 12.51 -3.97
C ASP A 108 -6.43 12.00 -5.03
N ILE A 109 -6.48 10.70 -5.36
CA ILE A 109 -5.60 10.11 -6.35
C ILE A 109 -5.95 10.63 -7.76
N GLN A 110 -4.94 11.13 -8.45
CA GLN A 110 -5.02 11.49 -9.86
C GLN A 110 -4.40 10.36 -10.67
N ILE A 111 -5.17 9.77 -11.56
CA ILE A 111 -4.65 8.81 -12.54
C ILE A 111 -4.44 9.58 -13.83
N GLU A 112 -3.19 9.62 -14.30
CA GLU A 112 -2.90 10.14 -15.62
C GLU A 112 -3.46 9.17 -16.65
N ASN A 113 -4.61 9.53 -17.24
CA ASN A 113 -5.12 8.84 -18.41
C ASN A 113 -4.09 9.04 -19.54
N ALA A 114 -3.21 8.07 -19.75
CA ALA A 114 -2.58 7.96 -21.06
C ALA A 114 -3.68 7.63 -22.08
N PRO A 115 -3.58 8.12 -23.32
CA PRO A 115 -4.62 7.94 -24.32
C PRO A 115 -5.01 6.48 -24.39
N VAL A 116 -6.30 6.21 -24.20
CA VAL A 116 -6.92 4.93 -24.52
C VAL A 116 -6.66 4.74 -26.00
N VAL A 117 -5.73 3.86 -26.35
CA VAL A 117 -5.70 3.33 -27.71
C VAL A 117 -6.96 2.48 -27.77
N GLU A 118 -8.05 3.09 -28.24
CA GLU A 118 -9.22 2.33 -28.65
C GLU A 118 -8.69 1.22 -29.57
N PRO A 119 -9.10 -0.04 -29.38
CA PRO A 119 -8.71 -1.10 -30.28
C PRO A 119 -9.43 -0.92 -31.63
N GLU A 120 -9.09 0.13 -32.38
CA GLU A 120 -9.31 0.22 -33.83
C GLU A 120 -8.34 -0.75 -34.54
N ALA A 121 -8.41 -2.04 -34.22
CA ALA A 121 -7.65 -3.07 -34.94
C ALA A 121 -8.23 -4.47 -34.75
N LEU A 122 -9.55 -4.62 -34.82
CA LEU A 122 -10.19 -5.88 -35.23
C LEU A 122 -11.37 -5.58 -36.16
N LYS A 123 -11.18 -4.67 -37.13
CA LYS A 123 -11.88 -4.83 -38.41
C LYS A 123 -11.29 -6.10 -39.03
N LEU A 124 -11.95 -7.23 -38.79
CA LEU A 124 -11.84 -8.40 -39.64
C LEU A 124 -12.07 -7.92 -41.06
N ASN A 125 -10.98 -7.69 -41.80
CA ASN A 125 -11.04 -7.64 -43.25
C ASN A 125 -11.36 -9.06 -43.70
N PHE A 126 -12.64 -9.43 -43.63
CA PHE A 126 -13.16 -10.47 -44.51
C PHE A 126 -13.10 -9.87 -45.91
N GLY A 127 -11.92 -10.02 -46.54
CA GLY A 127 -11.78 -9.91 -47.97
C GLY A 127 -12.61 -11.02 -48.61
N LEU A 128 -13.88 -10.75 -48.84
CA LEU A 128 -14.63 -11.35 -49.93
C LEU A 128 -14.36 -10.49 -51.16
N GLU A 129 -13.13 -10.57 -51.67
CA GLU A 129 -12.93 -10.45 -53.11
C GLU A 129 -13.55 -11.71 -53.71
N ASP A 130 -14.86 -11.69 -53.94
CA ASP A 130 -15.45 -12.66 -54.85
C ASP A 130 -15.19 -12.15 -56.27
N LEU A 131 -14.14 -12.71 -56.82
CA LEU A 131 -13.75 -12.62 -58.21
C LEU A 131 -14.79 -13.32 -59.08
N GLY A 132 -15.39 -12.55 -60.00
CA GLY A 132 -15.65 -13.03 -61.35
C GLY A 132 -16.90 -13.90 -61.58
N GLY A 133 -17.80 -13.36 -62.38
CA GLY A 133 -18.82 -14.13 -63.09
C GLY A 133 -19.50 -13.24 -64.10
N GLU A 134 -19.04 -13.34 -65.35
CA GLU A 134 -19.70 -12.79 -66.55
C GLU A 134 -21.17 -13.23 -66.67
#